data_AF-A0A8J6NWG6-F1
#
_entry.id   AF-A0A8J6NWG6-F1
#
_cell.length_a   1.000
_cell.length_b   1.000
_cell.length_c   1.000
_cell.angle_alpha   90.00
_cell.angle_beta   90.00
_cell.angle_gamma   90.00
#
_symmetry.space_group_name_H-M   'P 1'
#
loop_
_entity.id
_entity.type
_entity.pdbx_description
1 polymer ?
#
loop_
_entity_poly.entity_id
_entity_poly.type
_entity_poly.pdbx_seq_one_letter_code
_entity_poly.pdbx_strand_id
1 'polypeptide(L)'
;MVKKELPVIPFDRSDDLHNLEIIDSADMVLFMAGNQFMAMPEIIAGFQKEYPDINKIYYETLPPGLELKQILVGGAQFRDIILDVFPDIILVP
;
A
#
# COMPACT_ATOMS: atom_id res chain seq x y z
N MET A 1 8.82 -11.99 24.22
CA MET A 1 8.60 -11.44 22.86
C MET A 1 7.35 -10.56 22.94
N VAL A 2 7.49 -9.26 22.70
CA VAL A 2 6.32 -8.36 22.68
C VAL A 2 5.51 -8.71 21.42
N LYS A 3 4.24 -9.10 21.58
CA LYS A 3 3.31 -9.16 20.44
C LYS A 3 3.23 -7.73 19.91
N LYS A 4 3.84 -7.44 18.75
CA LYS A 4 3.62 -6.16 18.09
C LYS A 4 2.16 -6.17 17.62
N GLU A 5 1.33 -5.31 18.19
CA GLU A 5 -0.04 -5.13 17.74
C GLU A 5 0.00 -4.53 16.32
N LEU A 6 -0.77 -5.13 15.41
CA LEU A 6 -0.91 -4.61 14.05
C LEU A 6 -1.58 -3.24 14.11
N PRO A 7 -1.08 -2.22 13.38
CA PRO A 7 -1.82 -0.99 13.21
C PRO A 7 -3.16 -1.28 12.52
N VAL A 8 -4.23 -0.64 13.00
CA VAL A 8 -5.55 -0.75 12.39
C VAL A 8 -5.72 0.37 11.38
N ILE A 9 -6.03 0.00 10.13
CA ILE A 9 -6.42 0.94 9.08
C ILE A 9 -7.90 1.31 9.30
N PRO A 10 -8.22 2.60 9.48
CA PRO A 10 -9.59 3.05 9.65
C PRO A 10 -10.49 2.67 8.45
N PHE A 11 -11.77 2.39 8.71
CA PHE A 11 -12.71 1.97 7.66
C PHE A 11 -12.90 3.02 6.56
N ASP A 12 -12.88 4.30 6.93
CA ASP A 12 -13.01 5.46 6.04
C ASP A 12 -11.78 5.69 5.14
N ARG A 13 -10.74 4.87 5.31
CA ARG A 13 -9.51 4.86 4.51
C ARG A 13 -9.50 3.75 3.47
N SER A 14 -10.64 3.14 3.17
CA SER A 14 -10.73 2.10 2.12
C SER A 14 -10.22 2.57 0.77
N ASP A 15 -10.47 3.85 0.45
CA ASP A 15 -10.13 4.43 -0.85
C ASP A 15 -8.63 4.70 -1.00
N ASP A 16 -7.87 4.64 0.11
CA ASP A 16 -6.42 4.73 0.13
C ASP A 16 -5.75 3.35 -0.10
N LEU A 17 -6.53 2.27 -0.23
CA LEU A 17 -6.04 0.90 -0.53
C LEU A 17 -6.42 0.54 -1.97
N HIS A 18 -5.47 0.65 -2.90
CA HIS A 18 -5.74 0.49 -4.32
C HIS A 18 -5.43 -0.92 -4.80
N ASN A 19 -6.37 -1.51 -5.55
CA ASN A 19 -6.28 -2.88 -6.07
C ASN A 19 -6.10 -3.93 -4.96
N LEU A 20 -6.80 -3.75 -3.85
CA LEU A 20 -6.73 -4.64 -2.68
C LEU A 20 -7.07 -6.09 -3.02
N GLU A 21 -7.94 -6.32 -4.01
CA GLU A 21 -8.36 -7.64 -4.46
C GLU A 21 -7.25 -8.49 -5.11
N ILE A 22 -6.15 -7.87 -5.54
CA ILE A 22 -5.01 -8.57 -6.16
C ILE A 22 -3.79 -8.65 -5.24
N ILE A 23 -3.89 -8.20 -4.00
CA ILE A 23 -2.76 -8.04 -3.07
C ILE A 23 -1.90 -9.30 -2.92
N ASP A 24 -2.51 -10.48 -2.79
CA ASP A 24 -1.81 -11.77 -2.63
C ASP A 24 -1.05 -12.23 -3.89
N SER A 25 -1.32 -11.59 -5.03
CA SER A 25 -0.70 -11.90 -6.33
C SER A 25 -0.07 -10.68 -6.98
N ALA A 26 0.17 -9.61 -6.23
CA ALA A 26 0.76 -8.40 -6.73
C ALA A 26 2.19 -8.65 -7.24
N ASP A 27 2.49 -8.11 -8.42
CA ASP A 27 3.84 -8.08 -8.97
C ASP A 27 4.69 -6.99 -8.28
N MET A 28 4.02 -5.98 -7.72
CA MET A 28 4.64 -4.83 -7.07
C MET A 28 3.72 -4.21 -6.02
N VAL A 29 4.28 -3.88 -4.85
CA VAL A 29 3.62 -3.23 -3.71
C VAL A 29 4.26 -1.86 -3.47
N LEU A 30 3.47 -0.79 -3.54
CA LEU A 30 3.96 0.58 -3.39
C LEU A 30 3.29 1.29 -2.20
N PHE A 31 4.07 1.90 -1.33
CA PHE A 31 3.54 2.79 -0.28
C PHE A 31 3.82 4.23 -0.66
N MET A 32 2.78 5.06 -0.70
CA MET A 32 2.88 6.48 -1.04
C MET A 32 2.53 7.33 0.17
N ALA A 33 3.57 7.67 0.93
CA ALA A 33 3.47 8.49 2.11
C ALA A 33 3.50 9.98 1.73
N GLY A 34 2.36 10.62 1.47
CA GLY A 34 2.39 12.06 1.20
C GLY A 34 1.12 12.68 0.65
N ASN A 35 1.24 13.93 0.21
CA ASN A 35 0.14 14.71 -0.37
C ASN A 35 0.06 14.62 -1.90
N GLN A 36 0.94 13.86 -2.54
CA GLN A 36 1.03 13.73 -4.00
C GLN A 36 0.25 12.51 -4.55
N PHE A 37 -0.61 11.89 -3.74
CA PHE A 37 -1.38 10.68 -4.11
C PHE A 37 -2.23 10.87 -5.36
N MET A 38 -2.65 12.10 -5.65
CA MET A 38 -3.42 12.43 -6.83
C MET A 38 -2.69 12.10 -8.14
N ALA A 39 -1.35 12.04 -8.13
CA ALA A 39 -0.55 11.69 -9.29
C ALA A 39 -0.44 10.16 -9.52
N MET A 40 -0.75 9.33 -8.51
CA MET A 40 -0.54 7.88 -8.58
C MET A 40 -1.26 7.22 -9.77
N PRO A 41 -2.54 7.52 -10.08
CA PRO A 41 -3.20 6.89 -11.23
C PRO A 41 -2.47 7.12 -12.55
N GLU A 42 -1.97 8.35 -12.79
CA GLU A 42 -1.21 8.67 -14.01
C GLU A 42 0.18 8.02 -14.01
N ILE A 43 0.86 8.00 -12.86
CA ILE A 43 2.16 7.34 -12.69
C ILE A 43 2.04 5.84 -12.97
N ILE A 44 1.07 5.16 -12.35
CA ILE A 44 0.83 3.74 -12.54
C ILE A 44 0.47 3.42 -14.00
N ALA A 45 -0.44 4.19 -14.61
CA ALA A 45 -0.81 3.99 -16.00
C ALA A 45 0.37 4.21 -16.96
N GLY A 46 1.20 5.23 -16.71
CA GLY A 46 2.42 5.49 -17.47
C GLY A 46 3.43 4.35 -17.32
N PHE A 47 3.65 3.88 -16.09
CA PHE A 47 4.56 2.77 -15.78
C PHE A 47 4.13 1.47 -16.46
N GLN A 48 2.86 1.08 -16.33
CA GLN A 48 2.34 -0.16 -16.95
C GLN A 48 2.39 -0.13 -18.48
N LYS A 49 2.32 1.06 -19.10
CA LYS A 49 2.49 1.21 -20.54
C LYS A 49 3.93 0.93 -20.99
N GLU A 50 4.91 1.29 -20.18
CA GLU A 50 6.33 1.05 -20.46
C GLU A 50 6.76 -0.37 -20.08
N TYR A 51 6.16 -0.93 -19.02
CA TYR A 51 6.47 -2.25 -18.46
C TYR A 51 5.21 -3.14 -18.42
N PRO A 52 4.70 -3.63 -19.57
CA PRO A 52 3.44 -4.37 -19.64
C PRO A 52 3.46 -5.72 -18.91
N ASP A 53 4.65 -6.26 -18.65
CA ASP A 53 4.83 -7.51 -17.89
C ASP A 53 4.53 -7.35 -16.40
N ILE A 54 4.57 -6.12 -15.87
CA ILE A 54 4.23 -5.77 -14.49
C ILE A 54 2.82 -5.17 -14.48
N ASN A 55 1.81 -6.00 -14.26
CA ASN A 55 0.41 -5.60 -14.44
C ASN A 55 -0.40 -5.58 -13.14
N LYS A 56 0.02 -6.31 -12.12
CA LYS A 56 -0.64 -6.33 -10.81
C LYS A 56 0.11 -5.45 -9.83
N ILE A 57 -0.27 -4.17 -9.79
CA ILE A 57 0.32 -3.22 -8.85
C ILE A 57 -0.69 -2.93 -7.74
N TYR A 58 -0.33 -3.29 -6.52
CA TYR A 58 -1.03 -2.84 -5.32
C TYR A 58 -0.33 -1.59 -4.79
N TYR A 59 -1.11 -0.60 -4.38
CA TYR A 59 -0.51 0.57 -3.74
C TYR A 59 -1.40 1.20 -2.67
N GLU A 60 -0.73 1.79 -1.68
CA GLU A 60 -1.37 2.51 -0.58
C GLU A 60 -1.07 4.01 -0.68
N THR A 61 -2.05 4.83 -0.31
CA THR A 61 -1.90 6.29 -0.20
C THR A 61 -2.23 6.76 1.22
N LEU A 62 -1.95 5.90 2.20
CA LEU A 62 -2.30 6.13 3.58
C LEU A 62 -1.44 7.24 4.20
N PRO A 63 -1.89 7.85 5.30
CA PRO A 63 -1.08 8.85 6.01
C PRO A 63 0.32 8.28 6.36
N PRO A 64 1.41 9.07 6.22
CA PRO A 64 2.78 8.59 6.43
C PRO A 64 3.01 7.89 7.77
N GLY A 65 2.37 8.39 8.83
CA GLY A 65 2.49 7.81 10.16
C GLY A 65 1.82 6.44 10.31
N LEU A 66 0.83 6.13 9.46
CA LEU A 66 0.19 4.82 9.41
C LEU A 66 1.07 3.84 8.64
N GLU A 67 1.49 4.18 7.42
CA GLU A 67 2.41 3.37 6.61
C GLU A 67 3.72 3.04 7.36
N LEU A 68 4.30 4.01 8.05
CA LEU A 68 5.49 3.77 8.88
C LEU A 68 5.23 2.70 9.97
N LYS A 69 4.06 2.72 10.61
CA LYS A 69 3.70 1.69 11.60
C LYS A 69 3.53 0.33 10.94
N GLN A 70 2.95 0.29 9.75
CA GLN A 70 2.80 -0.96 8.98
C GLN A 70 4.16 -1.56 8.68
N ILE A 71 5.10 -0.77 8.15
CA ILE A 71 6.47 -1.22 7.84
C ILE A 71 7.18 -1.72 9.10
N LEU A 72 7.07 -1.01 10.23
CA LEU A 72 7.75 -1.38 11.48
C LEU A 72 7.20 -2.66 12.12
N VAL A 73 5.93 -2.99 11.87
CA VAL A 73 5.27 -4.19 12.41
C VAL A 73 5.24 -5.35 11.41
N GLY A 74 5.34 -5.06 10.11
CA GLY A 74 5.23 -6.01 9.02
C GLY A 74 3.77 -6.26 8.59
N GLY A 75 2.95 -5.21 8.56
CA GLY A 75 1.56 -5.31 8.07
C GLY A 75 0.56 -4.47 8.85
N ALA A 76 -0.72 -4.63 8.54
CA ALA A 76 -1.84 -3.96 9.20
C ALA A 76 -3.09 -4.84 9.29
N GLN A 77 -4.02 -4.43 10.14
CA GLN A 77 -5.40 -4.94 10.11
C GLN A 77 -6.29 -3.95 9.39
N PHE A 78 -7.03 -4.42 8.38
CA PHE A 78 -8.12 -3.66 7.76
C PHE A 78 -9.39 -4.49 7.85
N ARG A 79 -10.37 -4.02 8.64
CA ARG A 79 -11.60 -4.79 8.93
C ARG A 79 -11.26 -6.19 9.48
N ASP A 80 -11.75 -7.24 8.83
CA ASP A 80 -11.56 -8.64 9.19
C ASP A 80 -10.35 -9.28 8.48
N ILE A 81 -9.62 -8.53 7.66
CA ILE A 81 -8.43 -9.01 6.95
C ILE A 81 -7.13 -8.48 7.57
N ILE A 82 -6.10 -9.31 7.52
CA ILE A 82 -4.72 -8.92 7.84
C ILE A 82 -4.00 -8.67 6.52
N LEU A 83 -3.52 -7.45 6.33
CA LEU A 83 -2.64 -7.08 5.24
C LEU A 83 -1.21 -7.45 5.68
N ASP A 84 -0.77 -8.64 5.31
CA ASP A 84 0.61 -9.11 5.51
C ASP A 84 1.46 -8.74 4.28
N VAL A 85 1.60 -7.44 4.04
CA VAL A 85 2.38 -6.90 2.93
C VAL A 85 3.49 -6.00 3.40
N PHE A 86 4.59 -6.04 2.66
CA PHE A 86 5.73 -5.15 2.82
C PHE A 86 5.96 -4.43 1.50
N PRO A 87 6.16 -3.10 1.50
CA PRO A 87 6.36 -2.36 0.27
C PRO A 87 7.68 -2.72 -0.41
N ASP A 88 7.64 -2.88 -1.73
CA ASP A 88 8.84 -2.95 -2.56
C ASP A 88 9.47 -1.56 -2.71
N ILE A 89 8.62 -0.54 -2.82
CA ILE A 89 9.03 0.86 -2.95
C ILE A 89 8.18 1.71 -2.00
N ILE A 90 8.86 2.64 -1.33
CA ILE A 90 8.22 3.66 -0.50
C ILE A 90 8.54 5.01 -1.12
N LEU A 91 7.51 5.77 -1.45
CA LEU A 91 7.64 7.15 -1.91
C LEU A 91 7.36 8.09 -0.73
N VAL A 92 8.38 8.85 -0.33
CA VAL A 92 8.29 9.89 0.70
C VAL A 92 8.76 11.21 0.07
N PRO A 93 7.95 12.28 0.08
CA PRO A 93 8.33 13.58 -0.45
C PRO A 93 9.38 14.31 0.40
#